data_AF-R5ZJE7-F1
#
_entry.id   AF-R5ZJE7-F1
#
_cell.length_a   1.000
_cell.length_b   1.000
_cell.length_c   1.000
_cell.angle_alpha   90.00
_cell.angle_beta   90.00
_cell.angle_gamma   90.00
#
_symmetry.space_group_name_H-M   'P 1'
#
loop_
_entity.id
_entity.type
_entity.pdbx_description
1 polymer ?
#
loop_
_entity_poly.entity_id
_entity_poly.type
_entity_poly.pdbx_seq_one_letter_code
_entity_poly.pdbx_strand_id
1 'polypeptide(L)'
;MEGSDGKSMEKMVRKYTDDIINLQKTSEDNTEAIKDIYEKMQLTFQKVGVNKYDAFHEMGGKLSFALCMLDKKDNGYVVNVMHSNDGCFAYIKEIVNGKSYIELGKEEEKAVKQALAGRMGDEELSKEINDLMQKDKM
;
A
#
# COMPACT_ATOMS: atom_id res chain seq x y z
N MET A 1 11.72 -60.82 23.80
CA MET A 1 12.35 -59.51 23.51
C MET A 1 11.38 -58.60 22.73
N GLU A 2 10.05 -58.72 22.94
CA GLU A 2 9.01 -58.17 22.05
C GLU A 2 8.25 -56.96 22.65
N GLY A 3 8.81 -56.29 23.66
CA GLY A 3 8.11 -55.22 24.39
C GLY A 3 8.67 -53.81 24.21
N SER A 4 9.92 -53.66 23.75
CA SER A 4 10.58 -52.36 23.61
C SER A 4 10.18 -51.62 22.33
N ASP A 5 9.98 -52.36 21.24
CA ASP A 5 9.81 -51.79 19.91
C ASP A 5 8.38 -51.28 19.67
N GLY A 6 7.37 -51.96 20.25
CA GLY A 6 5.98 -51.51 20.22
C GLY A 6 5.75 -50.21 21.01
N LYS A 7 6.37 -50.08 22.19
CA LYS A 7 6.31 -48.85 23.01
C LYS A 7 7.05 -47.68 22.35
N SER A 8 8.13 -47.96 21.64
CA SER A 8 8.87 -46.99 20.82
C SER A 8 8.01 -46.44 19.68
N MET A 9 7.33 -47.32 18.95
CA MET A 9 6.45 -46.94 17.83
C MET A 9 5.23 -46.15 18.31
N GLU A 10 4.59 -46.56 19.41
CA GLU A 10 3.45 -45.83 19.98
C GLU A 10 3.83 -44.41 20.38
N LYS A 11 5.02 -44.23 20.97
CA LYS A 11 5.52 -42.91 21.36
C LYS A 11 5.79 -42.02 20.14
N MET A 12 6.29 -42.60 19.05
CA MET A 12 6.51 -41.90 17.78
C MET A 12 5.18 -41.49 17.12
N VAL A 13 4.20 -42.39 17.07
CA VAL A 13 2.85 -42.11 16.55
C VAL A 13 2.17 -41.02 17.36
N ARG A 14 2.22 -41.07 18.70
CA ARG A 14 1.68 -40.02 19.57
C ARG A 14 2.33 -38.66 19.28
N LYS A 15 3.67 -38.62 19.19
CA LYS A 15 4.40 -37.41 18.86
C LYS A 15 3.98 -36.84 17.49
N TYR A 16 3.87 -37.68 16.47
CA TYR A 16 3.42 -37.22 15.15
C TYR A 16 1.97 -36.73 15.15
N THR A 17 1.08 -37.37 15.91
CA THR A 17 -0.30 -36.89 16.09
C THR A 17 -0.31 -35.52 16.76
N ASP A 18 0.48 -35.32 17.82
CA ASP A 18 0.61 -34.04 18.51
C ASP A 18 1.18 -32.96 17.57
N ASP A 19 2.21 -33.30 16.77
CA ASP A 19 2.81 -32.40 15.78
C ASP A 19 1.79 -32.01 14.69
N ILE A 20 0.96 -32.96 14.22
CA ILE A 20 -0.12 -32.68 13.24
C ILE A 20 -1.16 -31.74 13.84
N ILE A 21 -1.59 -31.97 15.09
CA ILE A 21 -2.55 -31.10 15.78
C ILE A 21 -1.98 -29.68 15.93
N ASN A 22 -0.71 -29.56 16.32
CA ASN A 22 -0.04 -28.27 16.46
C ASN A 22 0.12 -27.55 15.11
N LEU A 23 0.41 -28.29 14.04
CA LEU A 23 0.48 -27.74 12.68
C LEU A 23 -0.89 -27.25 12.21
N GLN A 24 -1.95 -28.01 12.45
CA GLN A 24 -3.33 -27.59 12.12
C GLN A 24 -3.69 -26.30 12.84
N LYS A 25 -3.45 -26.24 14.16
CA LYS A 25 -3.71 -25.04 14.95
C LYS A 25 -2.91 -23.83 14.44
N THR A 26 -1.62 -24.00 14.18
CA THR A 26 -0.78 -22.92 13.65
C THR A 26 -1.26 -22.45 12.28
N SER A 27 -1.76 -23.36 11.44
CA SER A 27 -2.35 -23.03 10.14
C SER A 27 -3.63 -22.21 10.28
N GLU A 28 -4.48 -22.56 11.24
CA GLU A 28 -5.71 -21.80 11.55
C GLU A 28 -5.36 -20.39 12.07
N ASP A 29 -4.48 -20.30 13.07
CA ASP A 29 -4.02 -19.02 13.64
C ASP A 29 -3.39 -18.11 12.56
N ASN A 30 -2.56 -18.68 11.68
CA ASN A 30 -1.96 -17.95 10.56
C ASN A 30 -3.02 -17.47 9.56
N THR A 31 -4.04 -18.28 9.28
CA THR A 31 -5.12 -17.91 8.36
C THR A 31 -5.91 -16.72 8.92
N GLU A 32 -6.21 -16.73 10.22
CA GLU A 32 -6.87 -15.60 10.89
C GLU A 32 -6.00 -14.34 10.88
N ALA A 33 -4.72 -14.47 11.20
CA ALA A 33 -3.78 -13.34 11.19
C ALA A 33 -3.65 -12.73 9.77
N ILE A 34 -3.57 -13.57 8.74
CA ILE A 34 -3.52 -13.11 7.34
C ILE A 34 -4.79 -12.34 6.98
N LYS A 35 -5.96 -12.84 7.38
CA LYS A 35 -7.24 -12.16 7.13
C LYS A 35 -7.28 -10.79 7.81
N ASP A 36 -6.90 -10.71 9.08
CA ASP A 36 -6.83 -9.46 9.83
C ASP A 36 -5.86 -8.45 9.17
N ILE A 37 -4.70 -8.91 8.71
CA ILE A 37 -3.75 -8.07 7.96
C ILE A 37 -4.39 -7.54 6.68
N TYR A 38 -5.04 -8.38 5.87
CA TYR A 38 -5.66 -7.94 4.62
C TYR A 38 -6.79 -6.92 4.84
N GLU A 39 -7.59 -7.10 5.89
CA GLU A 39 -8.64 -6.16 6.28
C GLU A 39 -8.04 -4.80 6.67
N LYS A 40 -7.02 -4.78 7.53
CA LYS A 40 -6.32 -3.54 7.93
C LYS A 40 -5.60 -2.86 6.77
N MET A 41 -5.01 -3.64 5.87
CA MET A 41 -4.36 -3.11 4.65
C MET A 41 -5.34 -2.38 3.73
N GLN A 42 -6.64 -2.71 3.73
CA GLN A 42 -7.61 -1.98 2.90
C GLN A 42 -7.74 -0.51 3.29
N LEU A 43 -7.51 -0.18 4.58
CA LEU A 43 -7.70 1.14 5.17
C LEU A 43 -6.38 1.92 5.32
N THR A 44 -5.25 1.30 5.00
CA THR A 44 -3.93 1.93 5.10
C THR A 44 -3.62 2.66 3.80
N PHE A 45 -2.94 3.80 3.88
CA PHE A 45 -2.42 4.46 2.69
C PHE A 45 -1.38 3.58 2.00
N GLN A 46 -1.63 3.24 0.74
CA GLN A 46 -0.78 2.35 -0.05
C GLN A 46 -0.51 2.88 -1.46
N LYS A 47 -1.23 3.94 -1.86
CA LYS A 47 -1.07 4.66 -3.12
C LYS A 47 -0.49 6.03 -2.80
N VAL A 48 0.66 6.37 -3.39
CA VAL A 48 1.37 7.62 -3.09
C VAL A 48 1.79 8.30 -4.39
N GLY A 49 1.53 9.59 -4.50
CA GLY A 49 1.99 10.44 -5.61
C GLY A 49 2.67 11.69 -5.08
N VAL A 50 3.80 12.07 -5.68
CA VAL A 50 4.58 13.24 -5.25
C VAL A 50 4.94 14.07 -6.47
N ASN A 51 4.43 15.30 -6.51
CA ASN A 51 4.75 16.25 -7.56
C ASN A 51 5.51 17.44 -6.96
N LYS A 52 6.80 17.56 -7.27
CA LYS A 52 7.65 18.69 -6.88
C LYS A 52 7.60 19.77 -7.95
N TYR A 53 7.45 21.02 -7.53
CA TYR A 53 7.32 22.17 -8.40
C TYR A 53 7.95 23.42 -7.78
N ASP A 54 8.00 24.48 -8.57
CA ASP A 54 8.47 25.79 -8.14
C ASP A 54 7.28 26.74 -8.11
N ALA A 55 6.81 27.06 -6.90
CA ALA A 55 5.61 27.88 -6.71
C ALA A 55 5.87 29.38 -6.99
N PHE A 56 7.11 29.84 -6.80
CA PHE A 56 7.42 31.28 -6.78
C PHE A 56 8.54 31.68 -7.75
N HIS A 57 9.24 30.76 -8.41
CA HIS A 57 10.33 31.02 -9.38
C HIS A 57 11.50 31.86 -8.81
N GLU A 58 11.50 32.13 -7.50
CA GLU A 58 12.43 33.00 -6.78
C GLU A 58 13.53 32.22 -6.05
N MET A 59 13.38 30.90 -5.90
CA MET A 59 14.33 30.04 -5.18
C MET A 59 14.99 29.04 -6.11
N GLY A 60 16.31 28.84 -5.93
CA GLY A 60 17.08 27.82 -6.62
C GLY A 60 16.68 26.41 -6.19
N GLY A 61 15.58 25.88 -6.75
CA GLY A 61 15.16 24.49 -6.59
C GLY A 61 13.65 24.29 -6.38
N LYS A 62 13.15 23.08 -6.67
CA LYS A 62 11.75 22.69 -6.47
C LYS A 62 11.50 22.24 -5.02
N LEU A 63 11.38 23.21 -4.12
CA LEU A 63 11.09 22.97 -2.70
C LEU A 63 9.59 22.88 -2.38
N SER A 64 8.73 23.37 -3.29
CA SER A 64 7.28 23.19 -3.18
C SER A 64 6.87 21.82 -3.70
N PHE A 65 5.85 21.21 -3.11
CA PHE A 65 5.36 19.90 -3.52
C PHE A 65 3.91 19.64 -3.16
N ALA A 66 3.25 18.81 -3.97
CA ALA A 66 1.99 18.17 -3.63
C ALA A 66 2.23 16.68 -3.37
N LEU A 67 1.77 16.18 -2.23
CA LEU A 67 1.84 14.78 -1.80
C LEU A 67 0.41 14.25 -1.69
N CYS A 68 0.05 13.27 -2.51
CA CYS A 68 -1.21 12.56 -2.39
C CYS A 68 -0.99 11.17 -1.79
N MET A 69 -1.79 10.80 -0.79
CA MET A 69 -1.77 9.49 -0.14
C MET A 69 -3.19 8.93 -0.11
N LEU A 70 -3.39 7.75 -0.72
CA LEU A 70 -4.69 7.10 -0.85
C LEU A 70 -4.64 5.65 -0.36
N ASP A 71 -5.77 5.19 0.16
CA ASP A 71 -6.03 3.80 0.49
C ASP A 71 -6.31 2.96 -0.78
N LYS A 72 -6.73 1.70 -0.62
CA LYS A 72 -7.08 0.86 -1.78
C LYS A 72 -8.28 1.37 -2.55
N LYS A 73 -9.22 2.01 -1.87
CA LYS A 73 -10.49 2.52 -2.41
C LYS A 73 -10.37 3.97 -2.89
N ASP A 74 -9.15 4.47 -3.05
CA ASP A 74 -8.85 5.82 -3.53
C ASP A 74 -9.37 6.93 -2.60
N ASN A 75 -9.44 6.65 -1.30
CA ASN A 75 -9.74 7.64 -0.28
C ASN A 75 -8.48 8.08 0.45
N GLY A 76 -8.40 9.37 0.77
CA GLY A 76 -7.29 9.92 1.50
C GLY A 76 -7.18 11.42 1.30
N TYR A 77 -5.95 11.89 1.14
CA TYR A 77 -5.67 13.32 1.21
C TYR A 77 -4.57 13.71 0.22
N VAL A 78 -4.69 14.93 -0.32
CA VAL A 78 -3.59 15.63 -0.95
C VAL A 78 -3.13 16.76 -0.05
N VAL A 79 -1.84 16.77 0.28
CA VAL A 79 -1.17 17.82 1.04
C VAL A 79 -0.36 18.65 0.07
N ASN A 80 -0.65 19.94 0.01
CA ASN A 80 0.09 20.86 -0.84
C ASN A 80 0.93 21.79 0.03
N VAL A 81 2.21 21.87 -0.27
CA VAL A 81 3.22 22.65 0.44
C VAL A 81 3.86 23.62 -0.54
N MET A 82 3.67 24.91 -0.29
CA MET A 82 4.26 26.00 -1.06
C MET A 82 5.34 26.67 -0.21
N HIS A 83 6.59 26.54 -0.65
CA HIS A 83 7.76 27.10 0.01
C HIS A 83 8.18 28.41 -0.65
N SER A 84 8.35 29.47 0.13
CA SER A 84 8.81 30.79 -0.28
C SER A 84 9.95 31.29 0.62
N ASN A 85 10.54 32.44 0.31
CA ASN A 85 11.55 33.09 1.17
C ASN A 85 10.96 33.48 2.54
N ASP A 86 9.70 33.91 2.55
CA ASP A 86 9.04 34.47 3.72
C ASP A 86 8.32 33.42 4.57
N GLY A 87 8.27 32.16 4.10
CA GLY A 87 7.68 31.07 4.85
C GLY A 87 7.15 29.92 3.99
N CYS A 88 6.57 28.95 4.69
CA CYS A 88 6.02 27.73 4.12
C CYS A 88 4.52 27.64 4.43
N PHE A 89 3.70 27.49 3.40
CA PHE A 89 2.26 27.31 3.54
C PHE A 89 1.89 25.87 3.21
N ALA A 90 1.20 25.20 4.13
CA ALA A 90 0.73 23.84 3.94
C ALA A 90 -0.79 23.77 4.15
N TYR A 91 -1.48 23.07 3.25
CA TYR A 91 -2.90 22.81 3.38
C TYR A 91 -3.25 21.43 2.82
N ILE A 92 -4.45 20.96 3.16
CA ILE A 92 -4.92 19.62 2.85
C ILE A 92 -6.27 19.70 2.14
N LYS A 93 -6.46 18.86 1.13
CA LYS A 93 -7.77 18.57 0.53
C LYS A 93 -8.06 17.09 0.62
N GLU A 94 -9.32 16.77 0.93
CA GLU A 94 -9.82 15.40 0.98
C GLU A 94 -10.00 14.85 -0.43
N ILE A 95 -9.71 13.56 -0.58
CA ILE A 95 -9.94 12.77 -1.78
C ILE A 95 -10.88 11.62 -1.38
N VAL A 96 -12.01 11.53 -2.07
CA VAL A 96 -12.99 10.46 -1.90
C VAL A 96 -13.20 9.78 -3.25
N ASN A 97 -12.97 8.47 -3.29
CA ASN A 97 -13.02 7.67 -4.52
C ASN A 97 -12.23 8.31 -5.69
N GLY A 98 -11.04 8.82 -5.40
CA GLY A 98 -10.14 9.43 -6.38
C GLY A 98 -10.49 10.84 -6.84
N LYS A 99 -11.48 11.50 -6.21
CA LYS A 99 -11.91 12.86 -6.56
C LYS A 99 -11.93 13.76 -5.33
N SER A 100 -11.62 15.04 -5.50
CA SER A 100 -11.80 16.03 -4.45
C SER A 100 -13.15 16.73 -4.58
N TYR A 101 -13.74 17.12 -3.45
CA TYR A 101 -14.92 17.99 -3.41
C TYR A 101 -14.59 19.44 -3.78
N ILE A 102 -13.34 19.85 -3.54
CA ILE A 102 -12.84 21.19 -3.83
C ILE A 102 -11.98 21.10 -5.09
N GLU A 103 -12.01 22.14 -5.92
CA GLU A 103 -11.18 22.19 -7.13
C GLU A 103 -9.70 22.05 -6.77
N LEU A 104 -9.00 21.16 -7.50
CA LEU A 104 -7.58 20.90 -7.34
C LEU A 104 -6.77 21.83 -8.22
N GLY A 105 -5.65 22.34 -7.71
CA GLY A 105 -4.66 23.02 -8.54
C GLY A 105 -3.95 22.02 -9.45
N LYS A 106 -3.35 22.50 -10.55
CA LYS A 106 -2.61 21.65 -11.52
C LYS A 106 -1.57 20.75 -10.85
N GLU A 107 -0.87 21.28 -9.86
CA GLU A 107 0.18 20.55 -9.14
C GLU A 107 -0.39 19.43 -8.25
N GLU A 108 -1.57 19.66 -7.67
CA GLU A 108 -2.29 18.70 -6.83
C GLU A 108 -2.93 17.60 -7.67
N GLU A 109 -3.58 17.98 -8.78
CA GLU A 109 -4.15 17.02 -9.73
C GLU A 109 -3.10 16.03 -10.20
N LYS A 110 -1.89 16.52 -10.50
CA LYS A 110 -0.80 15.65 -10.93
C LYS A 110 -0.38 14.66 -9.84
N ALA A 111 -0.26 15.11 -8.59
CA ALA A 111 0.02 14.21 -7.47
C ALA A 111 -1.11 13.18 -7.25
N VAL A 112 -2.37 13.58 -7.40
CA VAL A 112 -3.53 12.67 -7.29
C VAL A 112 -3.51 11.63 -8.41
N LYS A 113 -3.29 12.05 -9.66
CA LYS A 113 -3.17 11.13 -10.81
C LYS A 113 -2.04 10.12 -10.61
N GLN A 114 -0.88 10.57 -10.15
CA GLN A 114 0.24 9.68 -9.83
C GLN A 114 -0.12 8.67 -8.73
N ALA A 115 -0.80 9.11 -7.66
CA ALA A 115 -1.23 8.21 -6.59
C ALA A 115 -2.24 7.16 -7.12
N LEU A 116 -3.23 7.59 -7.90
CA LEU A 116 -4.22 6.70 -8.53
C LEU A 116 -3.57 5.68 -9.48
N ALA A 117 -2.50 6.08 -10.18
CA ALA A 117 -1.72 5.22 -11.06
C ALA A 117 -0.86 4.18 -10.31
N GLY A 118 -0.69 4.31 -8.98
CA GLY A 118 0.00 3.34 -8.13
C GLY A 118 1.52 3.49 -8.10
N ARG A 119 2.20 2.50 -7.49
CA ARG A 119 3.64 2.50 -7.09
C ARG A 119 4.66 2.80 -8.20
N MET A 120 4.23 2.95 -9.44
CA MET A 120 5.09 3.32 -10.57
C MET A 120 5.18 4.82 -10.83
N GLY A 121 4.31 5.65 -10.25
CA GLY A 121 4.51 7.11 -10.15
C GLY A 121 4.71 7.89 -11.47
N ASP A 122 4.65 7.20 -12.61
CA ASP A 122 4.92 7.72 -13.94
C ASP A 122 3.74 7.32 -14.83
N GLU A 123 3.03 8.32 -15.37
CA GLU A 123 1.82 8.08 -16.19
C GLU A 123 2.13 7.18 -17.40
N GLU A 124 3.36 7.24 -17.93
CA GLU A 124 3.82 6.40 -19.04
C GLU A 124 4.11 4.96 -18.60
N LEU A 125 4.88 4.76 -17.53
CA LEU A 125 5.26 3.42 -17.06
C LEU A 125 4.04 2.64 -16.55
N SER A 126 3.11 3.31 -15.86
CA SER A 126 1.86 2.70 -15.42
C SER A 126 0.96 2.28 -16.59
N LYS A 127 1.04 2.97 -17.74
CA LYS A 127 0.29 2.59 -18.95
C LYS A 127 0.91 1.37 -19.62
N GLU A 128 2.23 1.35 -19.75
CA GLU A 128 3.00 0.22 -20.29
C GLU A 128 2.78 -1.07 -19.48
N ILE A 129 2.80 -0.97 -18.14
CA ILE A 129 2.61 -2.11 -17.24
C ILE A 129 1.17 -2.61 -17.26
N ASN A 130 0.18 -1.72 -17.29
CA ASN A 130 -1.21 -2.14 -17.44
C ASN A 130 -1.45 -2.84 -18.80
N ASP A 131 -0.84 -2.36 -19.87
CA ASP A 131 -0.94 -2.98 -21.20
C ASP A 131 -0.22 -4.35 -21.26
N LEU A 132 0.92 -4.50 -20.57
CA LEU A 132 1.61 -5.79 -20.41
C LEU A 132 0.76 -6.79 -19.61
N MET A 133 0.16 -6.36 -18.50
CA MET A 133 -0.67 -7.22 -17.65
C MET A 133 -1.98 -7.66 -18.31
N GLN A 134 -2.48 -6.95 -19.33
CA GLN A 134 -3.65 -7.36 -20.10
C GLN A 134 -3.32 -8.33 -21.24
N LYS A 135 -2.09 -8.34 -21.77
CA LYS A 135 -1.66 -9.30 -22.79
C LYS A 135 -1.50 -10.72 -22.27
N ASP A 136 -1.11 -10.90 -21.01
CA ASP A 136 -0.98 -12.23 -20.38
C ASP A 136 -2.32 -12.89 -20.03
N LYS A 137 -3.45 -12.21 -20.28
CA LYS A 137 -4.81 -12.73 -20.11
C LYS A 137 -5.47 -13.16 -21.43
N MET A 138 -4.76 -13.13 -22.55
CA MET A 138 -5.22 -13.60 -23.87
C MET A 138 -4.42 -14.82 -24.32
#